data_AF-A0A7C2DUD8-F1
#
_entry.id   AF-A0A7C2DUD8-F1
#
_cell.length_a   1.000
_cell.length_b   1.000
_cell.length_c   1.000
_cell.angle_alpha   90.00
_cell.angle_beta   90.00
_cell.angle_gamma   90.00
#
_symmetry.space_group_name_H-M   'P 1'
#
loop_
_entity.id
_entity.type
_entity.pdbx_description
1 polymer ?
#
loop_
_entity_poly.entity_id
_entity_poly.type
_entity_poly.pdbx_seq_one_letter_code
_entity_poly.pdbx_strand_id
1 'polypeptide(L)' 'AQRLAARQTFLIHMTHQLEYHALSAQCPPGVAVAYDGLQLTF' A
#
# COMPACT_ATOMS: atom_id res chain seq x y z
N ALA A 1 -0.72 -3.27 -9.74
CA ALA A 1 -1.80 -4.04 -9.08
C ALA A 1 -2.84 -4.57 -10.08
N GLN A 2 -3.49 -3.70 -10.87
CA GLN A 2 -4.65 -4.07 -11.69
C GLN A 2 -4.45 -5.26 -12.64
N ARG A 3 -3.34 -5.33 -13.38
CA ARG A 3 -3.07 -6.45 -14.31
C ARG A 3 -2.93 -7.82 -13.64
N LEU A 4 -2.46 -7.86 -12.40
CA LEU A 4 -2.31 -9.09 -11.63
C LEU A 4 -3.59 -9.45 -10.85
N ALA A 5 -4.51 -8.49 -10.70
CA ALA A 5 -5.79 -8.65 -10.00
C ALA A 5 -5.68 -9.33 -8.61
N ALA A 6 -4.60 -9.05 -7.88
CA ALA A 6 -4.42 -9.55 -6.53
C ALA A 6 -5.53 -8.98 -5.62
N ARG A 7 -6.06 -9.82 -4.71
CA ARG A 7 -7.08 -9.39 -3.74
C ARG A 7 -6.62 -8.21 -2.90
N GLN A 8 -5.34 -8.16 -2.55
CA GLN A 8 -4.73 -7.05 -1.83
C GLN A 8 -3.29 -6.83 -2.33
N THR A 9 -2.91 -5.57 -2.53
CA THR A 9 -1.53 -5.16 -2.86
C THR A 9 -1.03 -4.16 -1.83
N PHE A 10 0.18 -4.37 -1.31
CA PHE A 10 0.81 -3.44 -0.38
C PHE A 10 2.03 -2.77 -1.04
N LEU A 11 2.02 -1.44 -1.08
CA LEU A 11 3.14 -0.64 -1.57
C LEU A 11 4.19 -0.50 -0.46
N ILE A 12 5.45 -0.71 -0.82
CA ILE A 12 6.60 -0.61 0.08
C ILE A 12 7.67 0.30 -0.55
N HIS A 13 8.73 0.60 0.22
CA HIS A 13 9.89 1.35 -0.23
C HIS A 13 9.55 2.79 -0.69
N MET A 14 8.74 3.48 0.11
CA MET A 14 8.44 4.89 -0.09
C MET A 14 9.65 5.75 0.28
N THR A 15 9.84 6.86 -0.44
CA THR A 15 10.80 7.90 -0.06
C THR A 15 10.16 8.87 0.94
N HIS A 16 10.98 9.67 1.63
CA HIS A 16 10.54 10.64 2.62
C HIS A 16 9.61 11.75 2.06
N GLN A 17 9.52 11.88 0.74
CA GLN A 17 8.62 12.85 0.09
C GLN A 17 7.17 12.32 -0.04
N LEU A 18 6.99 11.01 0.15
CA LEU A 18 5.69 10.35 0.11
C LEU A 18 5.15 10.23 1.53
N GLU A 19 4.35 11.22 1.93
CA GLU A 19 3.68 11.20 3.22
C GLU A 19 2.63 10.07 3.25
N TYR A 20 2.60 9.32 4.35
CA TYR A 20 1.83 8.09 4.48
C TYR A 20 0.33 8.30 4.28
N HIS A 21 -0.27 9.27 4.98
CA HIS A 21 -1.71 9.50 4.93
C HIS A 21 -2.15 10.07 3.58
N ALA A 22 -1.41 11.04 3.05
CA ALA A 22 -1.66 11.63 1.74
C ALA A 22 -1.57 10.58 0.63
N LEU A 23 -0.56 9.70 0.66
CA LEU A 23 -0.43 8.62 -0.33
C LEU A 23 -1.51 7.56 -0.14
N SER A 24 -1.83 7.19 1.10
CA SER A 24 -2.87 6.21 1.41
C SER A 24 -4.25 6.66 0.90
N ALA A 25 -4.58 7.95 1.02
CA ALA A 25 -5.84 8.52 0.53
C ALA A 25 -5.98 8.47 -1.01
N GLN A 26 -4.85 8.38 -1.73
CA GLN A 26 -4.82 8.28 -3.19
C GLN A 26 -4.82 6.83 -3.69
N CYS A 27 -4.66 5.85 -2.80
CA CYS A 27 -4.59 4.45 -3.20
C CYS A 27 -5.97 3.96 -3.71
N PRO A 28 -6.00 3.23 -4.84
CA PRO A 28 -7.25 2.63 -5.32
C PRO A 28 -7.70 1.49 -4.39
N PRO A 29 -8.98 1.07 -4.48
CA PRO A 29 -9.47 -0.08 -3.72
C PRO A 29 -8.59 -1.32 -3.91
N GLY A 30 -8.31 -2.03 -2.81
CA GLY A 30 -7.44 -3.22 -2.82
C GLY A 30 -5.94 -2.91 -2.81
N VAL A 31 -5.55 -1.63 -2.71
CA VAL A 31 -4.15 -1.20 -2.60
C VAL A 31 -3.98 -0.38 -1.31
N ALA A 32 -2.91 -0.65 -0.56
CA ALA A 32 -2.59 0.08 0.66
C ALA A 32 -1.09 0.37 0.75
N VAL A 33 -0.72 1.42 1.49
CA VAL A 33 0.67 1.72 1.85
C VAL A 33 1.03 0.88 3.08
N ALA A 34 2.09 0.08 2.98
CA ALA A 34 2.59 -0.67 4.13
C ALA A 34 3.36 0.24 5.10
N TYR A 35 3.57 -0.26 6.31
CA TYR A 35 4.36 0.41 7.34
C TYR A 35 5.22 -0.62 8.07
N ASP A 36 6.29 -0.13 8.72
CA ASP A 36 7.19 -1.00 9.48
C ASP A 36 6.44 -1.67 10.62
N GLY A 37 6.53 -3.01 10.69
CA GLY A 37 5.79 -3.82 11.66
C GLY A 37 4.39 -4.24 11.20
N LEU A 38 3.97 -3.94 9.97
CA LEU A 38 2.76 -4.51 9.37
C LEU A 38 2.85 -6.05 9.39
N GLN A 39 1.86 -6.69 10.01
CA GLN A 39 1.69 -8.15 10.02
C GLN A 39 0.40 -8.51 9.29
N LEU A 40 0.47 -9.54 8.46
CA LEU A 40 -0.67 -10.05 7.69
C LEU A 40 -0.88 -11.52 8.05
N THR A 41 -2.14 -11.87 8.31
CA THR A 41 -2.58 -13.26 8.45
C THR A 41 -3.37 -13.63 7.21
N PHE A 42 -3.02 -14.73 6.56
CA PHE A 42 -3.64 -15.23 5.33
C PHE A 42 -4.05 -16.69 5.47
#